data_AF-A0A399SVF5-F1
#
_entry.id   AF-A0A399SVF5-F1
#
_cell.length_a   1.000
_cell.length_b   1.000
_cell.length_c   1.000
_cell.angle_alpha   90.00
_cell.angle_beta   90.00
_cell.angle_gamma   90.00
#
_symmetry.space_group_name_H-M   'P 1'
#
loop_
_entity.id
_entity.type
_entity.pdbx_description
1 polymer ?
#
loop_
_entity_poly.entity_id
_entity_poly.type
_entity_poly.pdbx_seq_one_letter_code
_entity_poly.pdbx_strand_id
1 'polypeptide(L)'
;MMKTTSSLILAIFFATSFITSTNAQNDYRDFKIRDTVKDENFTIFNMNDFRDALVQLGINVYKWDMPIPRDNDYQLEFYVQEYEKAKLIKDSVVRTWTTKFWGFDENSRAEFQYIKNLRIISEMPDFNDKSDKLRLKVSLNSGKFQFTTSILPRPIYECYYLIKFEETNFEIGKDIPLLLFNAGWEINFEGELVRQYCGPNFIPADLDDDSLRQSDHFFVFGYRVVDEEFYRRD
;
A
#
# COMPACT_ATOMS: atom_id res chain seq x y z
N MET A 1 -59.33 20.78 -1.23
CA MET A 1 -58.43 21.36 -2.26
C MET A 1 -57.29 22.09 -1.53
N MET A 2 -56.27 21.35 -1.03
CA MET A 2 -55.10 21.89 -0.30
C MET A 2 -54.14 20.73 0.09
N LYS A 3 -53.62 19.97 -0.89
CA LYS A 3 -52.64 18.90 -0.62
C LYS A 3 -51.42 18.89 -1.56
N THR A 4 -51.40 19.72 -2.59
CA THR A 4 -50.35 19.72 -3.62
C THR A 4 -49.17 20.65 -3.31
N THR A 5 -49.34 21.65 -2.44
CA THR A 5 -48.28 22.61 -2.10
C THR A 5 -47.28 22.07 -1.08
N SER A 6 -47.70 21.20 -0.15
CA SER A 6 -46.82 20.65 0.88
C SER A 6 -45.82 19.62 0.33
N SER A 7 -46.22 18.83 -0.67
CA SER A 7 -45.32 17.85 -1.32
C SER A 7 -44.25 18.50 -2.18
N LEU A 8 -44.51 19.69 -2.75
CA LEU A 8 -43.55 20.40 -3.59
C LEU A 8 -42.42 21.03 -2.75
N ILE A 9 -42.74 21.54 -1.56
CA ILE A 9 -41.74 22.15 -0.66
C ILE A 9 -40.82 21.07 -0.07
N LEU A 10 -41.34 19.87 0.22
CA LEU A 10 -40.53 18.76 0.72
C LEU A 10 -39.55 18.23 -0.35
N ALA A 11 -39.97 18.20 -1.62
CA ALA A 11 -39.12 17.80 -2.74
C ALA A 11 -37.98 18.81 -2.98
N ILE A 12 -38.24 20.11 -2.81
CA ILE A 12 -37.22 21.15 -2.93
C ILE A 12 -36.19 21.05 -1.79
N PHE A 13 -36.64 20.72 -0.56
CA PHE A 13 -35.72 20.54 0.58
C PHE A 13 -34.82 19.29 0.43
N PHE A 14 -35.31 18.21 -0.18
CA PHE A 14 -34.49 17.04 -0.50
C PHE A 14 -33.52 17.30 -1.66
N ALA A 15 -33.91 18.13 -2.65
CA ALA A 15 -33.03 18.50 -3.74
C ALA A 15 -31.87 19.41 -3.29
N THR A 16 -32.10 20.32 -2.33
CA THR A 16 -31.03 21.20 -1.82
C THR A 16 -30.08 20.49 -0.84
N SER A 17 -30.53 19.46 -0.14
CA SER A 17 -29.66 18.64 0.73
C SER A 17 -28.83 17.59 -0.03
N PHE A 18 -29.16 17.29 -1.28
CA PHE A 18 -28.30 16.50 -2.18
C PHE A 18 -27.21 17.31 -2.89
N ILE A 19 -27.41 18.63 -3.03
CA ILE A 19 -26.41 19.50 -3.67
C ILE A 19 -25.23 19.81 -2.72
N THR A 20 -25.38 19.60 -1.41
CA THR A 20 -24.28 19.79 -0.45
C THR A 20 -23.45 18.54 -0.17
N SER A 21 -23.87 17.35 -0.63
CA SER A 21 -23.14 16.09 -0.36
C SER A 21 -22.28 15.58 -1.52
N THR A 22 -22.28 16.25 -2.67
CA THR A 22 -21.58 15.78 -3.89
C THR A 22 -20.26 16.49 -4.20
N ASN A 23 -19.82 17.45 -3.37
CA ASN A 23 -18.52 18.11 -3.51
C ASN A 23 -17.41 17.52 -2.62
N ALA A 24 -17.48 16.23 -2.30
CA ALA A 24 -16.32 15.46 -1.83
C ALA A 24 -15.58 14.84 -3.03
N GLN A 25 -15.48 15.58 -4.14
CA GLN A 25 -14.45 15.32 -5.13
C GLN A 25 -13.12 15.71 -4.50
N ASN A 26 -12.14 14.81 -4.61
CA ASN A 26 -10.75 15.04 -4.27
C ASN A 26 -10.19 16.19 -5.13
N ASP A 27 -10.52 17.43 -4.80
CA ASP A 27 -9.61 18.53 -5.04
C ASP A 27 -8.36 18.18 -4.25
N TYR A 28 -7.32 17.72 -4.95
CA TYR A 28 -5.96 17.97 -4.51
C TYR A 28 -5.81 19.49 -4.53
N ARG A 29 -6.32 20.17 -3.50
CA ARG A 29 -5.86 21.50 -3.16
C ARG A 29 -4.37 21.30 -2.94
N ASP A 30 -3.56 21.86 -3.83
CA ASP A 30 -2.23 22.29 -3.46
C ASP A 30 -2.42 23.09 -2.17
N PHE A 31 -2.15 22.44 -1.03
CA PHE A 31 -2.05 23.14 0.23
C PHE A 31 -0.81 24.01 0.06
N LYS A 32 -0.99 25.20 -0.50
CA LYS A 32 -0.13 26.33 -0.18
C LYS A 32 -0.30 26.51 1.31
N ILE A 33 0.61 25.91 2.07
CA ILE A 33 0.75 26.14 3.50
C ILE A 33 0.85 27.66 3.62
N ARG A 34 -0.20 28.29 4.13
CA ARG A 34 -0.12 29.71 4.49
C ARG A 34 0.72 29.75 5.75
N ASP A 35 2.02 29.91 5.57
CA ASP A 35 2.92 30.20 6.67
C ASP A 35 2.41 31.45 7.40
N THR A 36 2.00 31.27 8.64
CA THR A 36 1.58 32.34 9.55
C THR A 36 2.77 33.06 10.18
N VAL A 37 3.99 32.71 9.79
CA VAL A 37 5.23 33.30 10.31
C VAL A 37 5.99 33.94 9.15
N LYS A 38 5.98 35.28 9.09
CA LYS A 38 6.97 36.03 8.29
C LYS A 38 8.29 35.96 9.05
N ASP A 39 9.05 34.90 8.86
CA ASP A 39 10.42 34.85 9.32
C ASP A 39 11.33 34.94 8.09
N GLU A 40 12.02 36.06 7.95
CA GLU A 40 12.86 36.38 6.78
C GLU A 40 14.08 35.43 6.65
N ASN A 41 14.31 34.59 7.67
CA ASN A 41 15.39 33.61 7.74
C ASN A 41 14.94 32.15 7.56
N PHE A 42 13.63 31.87 7.39
CA PHE A 42 13.17 30.51 7.16
C PHE A 42 13.25 30.17 5.67
N THR A 43 14.03 29.14 5.33
CA THR A 43 14.01 28.58 3.98
C THR A 43 12.63 27.96 3.77
N ILE A 44 11.94 28.35 2.70
CA ILE A 44 10.60 27.85 2.39
C ILE A 44 10.67 26.32 2.30
N PHE A 45 9.96 25.65 3.20
CA PHE A 45 9.83 24.20 3.23
C PHE A 45 9.35 23.72 1.85
N ASN A 46 10.18 22.93 1.17
CA ASN A 46 9.90 22.44 -0.17
C ASN A 46 9.60 20.93 -0.16
N MET A 47 9.28 20.38 -1.33
CA MET A 47 8.87 18.98 -1.45
C MET A 47 10.00 17.99 -1.08
N ASN A 48 11.28 18.38 -1.25
CA ASN A 48 12.41 17.56 -0.81
C ASN A 48 12.49 17.53 0.72
N ASP A 49 12.30 18.66 1.39
CA ASP A 49 12.25 18.71 2.87
C ASP A 49 11.12 17.84 3.42
N PHE A 50 9.96 17.84 2.74
CA PHE A 50 8.85 16.94 3.08
C PHE A 50 9.21 15.47 2.90
N ARG A 51 9.86 15.13 1.78
CA ARG A 51 10.33 13.76 1.52
C ARG A 51 11.36 13.32 2.55
N ASP A 52 12.32 14.17 2.88
CA ASP A 52 13.36 13.88 3.86
C ASP A 52 12.77 13.71 5.25
N ALA A 53 11.78 14.53 5.64
CA ALA A 53 11.03 14.35 6.88
C ALA A 53 10.29 13.00 6.91
N LEU A 54 9.64 12.59 5.82
CA LEU A 54 9.01 11.27 5.74
C LEU A 54 10.02 10.13 5.86
N VAL A 55 11.18 10.23 5.21
CA VAL A 55 12.27 9.25 5.31
C VAL A 55 12.82 9.17 6.73
N GLN A 56 13.02 10.31 7.40
CA GLN A 56 13.45 10.38 8.81
C GLN A 56 12.42 9.75 9.76
N LEU A 57 11.13 9.85 9.43
CA LEU A 57 10.04 9.18 10.15
C LEU A 57 9.89 7.70 9.76
N GLY A 58 10.75 7.16 8.90
CA GLY A 58 10.66 5.77 8.43
C GLY A 58 9.43 5.50 7.55
N ILE A 59 8.82 6.54 6.99
CA ILE A 59 7.62 6.45 6.15
C ILE A 59 8.01 6.40 4.69
N ASN A 60 7.63 5.32 4.00
CA ASN A 60 7.82 5.19 2.55
C ASN A 60 6.49 5.04 1.84
N VAL A 61 6.39 5.60 0.62
CA VAL A 61 5.19 5.53 -0.21
C VAL A 61 5.52 4.85 -1.53
N TYR A 62 4.85 3.73 -1.78
CA TYR A 62 5.00 2.94 -2.98
C TYR A 62 3.69 2.92 -3.77
N LYS A 63 3.81 2.92 -5.11
CA LYS A 63 2.67 2.93 -6.03
C LYS A 63 2.91 1.93 -7.14
N TRP A 64 1.87 1.21 -7.52
CA TRP A 64 1.86 0.28 -8.63
C TRP A 64 0.57 0.44 -9.44
N ASP A 65 0.73 0.34 -10.74
CA ASP A 65 -0.38 -0.03 -11.62
C ASP A 65 -0.54 -1.55 -11.57
N MET A 66 -1.77 -2.01 -11.39
CA MET A 66 -2.09 -3.42 -11.28
C MET A 66 -2.54 -3.93 -12.66
N PRO A 67 -1.73 -4.74 -13.35
CA PRO A 67 -2.03 -5.25 -14.69
C PRO A 67 -3.04 -6.41 -14.68
N ILE A 68 -4.08 -6.33 -13.84
CA ILE A 68 -5.12 -7.35 -13.73
C ILE A 68 -6.08 -7.24 -14.92
N PRO A 69 -6.40 -8.34 -15.63
CA PRO A 69 -7.41 -8.38 -16.68
C PRO A 69 -8.77 -7.85 -16.20
N ARG A 70 -9.51 -7.18 -17.10
CA ARG A 70 -10.80 -6.54 -16.81
C ARG A 70 -11.98 -7.28 -17.46
N ASP A 71 -11.81 -8.57 -17.66
CA ASP A 71 -12.72 -9.47 -18.35
C ASP A 71 -13.58 -10.31 -17.38
N ASN A 72 -13.08 -10.60 -16.18
CA ASN A 72 -13.80 -11.35 -15.16
C ASN A 72 -13.72 -10.69 -13.77
N ASP A 73 -14.52 -11.19 -12.82
CA ASP A 73 -14.38 -10.87 -11.40
C ASP A 73 -13.50 -11.92 -10.70
N TYR A 74 -12.21 -11.62 -10.65
CA TYR A 74 -11.23 -12.44 -9.94
C TYR A 74 -11.15 -12.10 -8.46
N GLN A 75 -10.58 -13.02 -7.69
CA GLN A 75 -10.22 -12.82 -6.30
C GLN A 75 -8.77 -12.32 -6.19
N LEU A 76 -8.60 -11.14 -5.58
CA LEU A 76 -7.30 -10.54 -5.27
C LEU A 76 -6.94 -10.85 -3.81
N GLU A 77 -5.84 -11.56 -3.62
CA GLU A 77 -5.33 -11.92 -2.30
C GLU A 77 -4.00 -11.22 -2.03
N PHE A 78 -3.94 -10.49 -0.93
CA PHE A 78 -2.68 -9.97 -0.39
C PHE A 78 -2.12 -10.98 0.60
N TYR A 79 -0.82 -11.26 0.49
CA TYR A 79 -0.14 -12.24 1.32
C TYR A 79 1.09 -11.65 2.01
N VAL A 80 1.49 -12.32 3.09
CA VAL A 80 2.81 -12.20 3.71
C VAL A 80 3.41 -13.61 3.77
N GLN A 81 4.54 -13.78 3.10
CA GLN A 81 5.35 -14.98 3.19
C GLN A 81 6.57 -14.71 4.08
N GLU A 82 6.93 -15.66 4.92
CA GLU A 82 8.12 -15.64 5.78
C GLU A 82 9.08 -16.73 5.32
N TYR A 83 10.35 -16.37 5.18
CA TYR A 83 11.42 -17.26 4.75
C TYR A 83 12.54 -17.31 5.79
N GLU A 84 13.12 -18.50 5.96
CA GLU A 84 14.32 -18.71 6.76
C GLU A 84 15.32 -19.50 5.94
N LYS A 85 16.52 -18.94 5.70
CA LYS A 85 17.56 -19.53 4.83
C LYS A 85 17.01 -19.94 3.46
N ALA A 86 16.31 -19.00 2.82
CA ALA A 86 15.60 -19.16 1.54
C ALA A 86 14.53 -20.27 1.49
N LYS A 87 14.10 -20.81 2.64
CA LYS A 87 12.99 -21.77 2.70
C LYS A 87 11.74 -21.06 3.21
N LEU A 88 10.65 -21.20 2.46
CA LEU A 88 9.33 -20.73 2.90
C LEU A 88 8.92 -21.48 4.16
N ILE A 89 8.71 -20.75 5.25
CA ILE A 89 8.29 -21.30 6.54
C ILE A 89 6.85 -20.94 6.88
N LYS A 90 6.33 -19.85 6.31
CA LYS A 90 4.94 -19.43 6.51
C LYS A 90 4.43 -18.70 5.29
N ASP A 91 3.25 -19.07 4.83
CA ASP A 91 2.46 -18.32 3.84
C ASP A 91 1.14 -17.92 4.50
N SER A 92 0.75 -16.66 4.38
CA SER A 92 -0.42 -16.12 5.07
C SER A 92 -1.12 -15.08 4.22
N VAL A 93 -2.35 -15.38 3.84
CA VAL A 93 -3.26 -14.38 3.26
C VAL A 93 -3.68 -13.41 4.36
N VAL A 94 -3.39 -12.13 4.16
CA VAL A 94 -3.72 -11.06 5.11
C VAL A 94 -5.00 -10.32 4.74
N ARG A 95 -5.35 -10.30 3.44
CA ARG A 95 -6.58 -9.68 2.97
C ARG A 95 -6.99 -10.22 1.62
N THR A 96 -8.30 -10.33 1.41
CA THR A 96 -8.89 -10.71 0.14
C THR A 96 -9.91 -9.66 -0.30
N TRP A 97 -10.00 -9.42 -1.61
CA TRP A 97 -11.00 -8.58 -2.24
C TRP A 97 -11.42 -9.14 -3.61
N THR A 98 -12.57 -8.68 -4.09
CA THR A 98 -12.97 -8.87 -5.49
C THR A 98 -12.30 -7.81 -6.36
N THR A 99 -11.87 -8.21 -7.55
CA THR A 99 -11.26 -7.29 -8.53
C THR A 99 -12.30 -6.39 -9.18
N LYS A 100 -13.56 -6.81 -9.21
CA LYS A 100 -14.70 -6.04 -9.70
C LYS A 100 -15.51 -5.45 -8.55
N PHE A 101 -15.96 -4.21 -8.72
CA PHE A 101 -16.79 -3.51 -7.73
C PHE A 101 -17.72 -2.49 -8.39
N TRP A 102 -18.78 -2.09 -7.68
CA TRP A 102 -19.67 -1.01 -8.11
C TRP A 102 -19.04 0.37 -7.90
N GLY A 103 -19.02 1.18 -8.96
CA GLY A 103 -18.60 2.58 -8.94
C GLY A 103 -19.56 3.45 -9.73
N PHE A 104 -19.17 4.72 -9.87
CA PHE A 104 -19.89 5.68 -10.70
C PHE A 104 -18.95 6.15 -11.81
N ASP A 105 -19.46 6.23 -13.03
CA ASP A 105 -18.76 6.87 -14.16
C ASP A 105 -18.73 8.39 -13.99
N GLU A 106 -18.10 9.09 -14.94
CA GLU A 106 -18.03 10.57 -14.96
C GLU A 106 -19.41 11.24 -15.04
N ASN A 107 -20.43 10.50 -15.50
CA ASN A 107 -21.82 10.97 -15.58
C ASN A 107 -22.66 10.55 -14.36
N SER A 108 -22.02 10.10 -13.28
CA SER A 108 -22.67 9.60 -12.06
C SER A 108 -23.60 8.40 -12.29
N ARG A 109 -23.38 7.61 -13.34
CA ARG A 109 -24.11 6.36 -13.59
C ARG A 109 -23.40 5.21 -12.91
N ALA A 110 -24.17 4.37 -12.23
CA ALA A 110 -23.64 3.17 -11.60
C ALA A 110 -23.11 2.20 -12.67
N GLU A 111 -21.86 1.81 -12.55
CA GLU A 111 -21.21 0.85 -13.43
C GLU A 111 -20.25 -0.06 -12.66
N PHE A 112 -19.91 -1.20 -13.26
CA PHE A 112 -18.84 -2.02 -12.75
C PHE A 112 -17.49 -1.41 -13.11
N GLN A 113 -16.62 -1.32 -12.11
CA GLN A 113 -15.25 -0.89 -12.23
C GLN A 113 -14.32 -1.97 -11.70
N TYR A 114 -13.05 -1.85 -12.03
CA TYR A 114 -12.02 -2.83 -11.70
C TYR A 114 -10.90 -2.19 -10.88
N ILE A 115 -10.22 -3.00 -10.06
CA ILE A 115 -8.99 -2.58 -9.38
C ILE A 115 -7.93 -2.28 -10.45
N LYS A 116 -7.29 -1.11 -10.35
CA LYS A 116 -6.30 -0.62 -11.32
C LYS A 116 -5.01 -0.16 -10.67
N ASN A 117 -5.05 0.36 -9.46
CA ASN A 117 -3.88 0.87 -8.79
C ASN A 117 -3.83 0.44 -7.33
N LEU A 118 -2.59 0.30 -6.86
CA LEU A 118 -2.22 -0.05 -5.51
C LEU A 118 -1.25 1.01 -4.98
N ARG A 119 -1.49 1.45 -3.75
CA ARG A 119 -0.59 2.28 -2.97
C ARG A 119 -0.32 1.59 -1.65
N ILE A 120 0.95 1.53 -1.26
CA ILE A 120 1.37 1.06 0.06
C ILE A 120 2.12 2.19 0.74
N ILE A 121 1.72 2.52 1.96
CA ILE A 121 2.49 3.37 2.85
C ILE A 121 3.06 2.47 3.93
N SER A 122 4.38 2.36 4.00
CA SER A 122 5.05 1.64 5.08
C SER A 122 5.45 2.60 6.19
N GLU A 123 5.40 2.13 7.42
CA GLU A 123 5.96 2.79 8.61
C GLU A 123 6.97 1.78 9.20
N MET A 124 8.26 2.10 9.08
CA MET A 124 9.34 1.26 9.58
C MET A 124 9.35 1.27 11.12
N PRO A 125 9.61 0.13 11.76
CA PRO A 125 9.70 0.08 13.21
C PRO A 125 10.90 0.90 13.70
N ASP A 126 10.77 1.51 14.88
CA ASP A 126 11.95 2.05 15.57
C ASP A 126 12.82 0.87 16.04
N PHE A 127 14.06 0.79 15.54
CA PHE A 127 14.98 -0.28 15.89
C PHE A 127 15.33 -0.34 17.39
N ASN A 128 15.01 0.72 18.15
CA ASN A 128 15.16 0.74 19.61
C ASN A 128 14.04 -0.01 20.34
N ASP A 129 12.88 -0.24 19.72
CA ASP A 129 11.76 -0.98 20.29
C ASP A 129 11.55 -2.32 19.56
N LYS A 130 12.00 -3.40 20.21
CA LYS A 130 11.87 -4.78 19.69
C LYS A 130 10.42 -5.29 19.59
N SER A 131 9.45 -4.56 20.12
CA SER A 131 8.03 -4.87 19.99
C SER A 131 7.35 -4.15 18.82
N ASP A 132 8.05 -3.20 18.21
CA ASP A 132 7.51 -2.41 17.12
C ASP A 132 7.46 -3.23 15.82
N LYS A 133 6.48 -2.89 14.99
CA LYS A 133 6.10 -3.69 13.82
C LYS A 133 6.25 -2.84 12.56
N LEU A 134 6.72 -3.46 11.49
CA LEU A 134 6.53 -2.88 10.16
C LEU A 134 5.02 -2.80 9.89
N ARG A 135 4.47 -1.60 9.74
CA ARG A 135 3.07 -1.40 9.38
C ARG A 135 2.97 -1.07 7.90
N LEU A 136 2.08 -1.77 7.21
CA LEU A 136 1.77 -1.53 5.80
C LEU A 136 0.32 -1.08 5.70
N LYS A 137 0.11 0.20 5.37
CA LYS A 137 -1.20 0.75 5.03
C LYS A 137 -1.39 0.62 3.54
N VAL A 138 -2.29 -0.27 3.15
CA VAL A 138 -2.55 -0.64 1.77
C VAL A 138 -3.83 0.03 1.30
N SER A 139 -3.78 0.61 0.11
CA SER A 139 -4.85 1.40 -0.48
C SER A 139 -5.00 1.05 -1.95
N LEU A 140 -6.22 0.75 -2.38
CA LEU A 140 -6.54 0.46 -3.77
C LEU A 140 -7.43 1.55 -4.35
N ASN A 141 -7.28 1.77 -5.66
CA ASN A 141 -8.09 2.72 -6.43
C ASN A 141 -8.24 4.06 -5.72
N SER A 142 -7.09 4.67 -5.42
CA SER A 142 -6.99 5.98 -4.77
C SER A 142 -7.71 6.07 -3.42
N GLY A 143 -7.73 4.97 -2.63
CA GLY A 143 -8.26 4.97 -1.27
C GLY A 143 -9.68 4.43 -1.12
N LYS A 144 -10.30 3.93 -2.18
CA LYS A 144 -11.64 3.33 -2.11
C LYS A 144 -11.66 2.08 -1.22
N PHE A 145 -10.61 1.26 -1.29
CA PHE A 145 -10.45 0.09 -0.44
C PHE A 145 -9.13 0.20 0.31
N GLN A 146 -9.17 -0.01 1.62
CA GLN A 146 -7.99 0.13 2.47
C GLN A 146 -7.95 -0.98 3.52
N PHE A 147 -6.75 -1.42 3.86
CA PHE A 147 -6.49 -2.22 5.05
C PHE A 147 -5.09 -1.91 5.57
N THR A 148 -4.86 -2.28 6.83
CA THR A 148 -3.54 -2.25 7.44
C THR A 148 -3.15 -3.68 7.76
N THR A 149 -1.92 -4.05 7.43
CA THR A 149 -1.28 -5.26 7.94
C THR A 149 0.00 -4.89 8.68
N SER A 150 0.50 -5.78 9.51
CA SER A 150 1.72 -5.57 10.26
C SER A 150 2.57 -6.83 10.29
N ILE A 151 3.88 -6.65 10.11
CA ILE A 151 4.87 -7.71 10.18
C ILE A 151 5.70 -7.47 11.43
N LEU A 152 5.73 -8.47 12.32
CA LEU A 152 6.55 -8.43 13.53
C LEU A 152 7.93 -9.00 13.19
N PRO A 153 9.02 -8.21 13.22
CA PRO A 153 10.36 -8.72 13.04
C PRO A 153 10.71 -9.74 14.13
N ARG A 154 11.56 -10.72 13.80
CA ARG A 154 12.08 -11.63 14.83
C ARG A 154 13.10 -10.89 15.72
N PRO A 155 12.96 -10.95 17.06
CA PRO A 155 13.82 -10.20 18.00
C PRO A 155 15.32 -10.55 17.96
N ILE A 156 15.67 -11.69 17.36
CA ILE A 156 17.04 -12.16 17.19
C ILE A 156 17.81 -11.36 16.12
N TYR A 157 17.11 -10.67 15.22
CA TYR A 157 17.71 -9.81 14.21
C TYR A 157 17.50 -8.35 14.61
N GLU A 158 18.59 -7.58 14.64
CA GLU A 158 18.57 -6.21 15.17
C GLU A 158 18.11 -5.17 14.16
N CYS A 159 18.18 -5.47 12.85
CA CYS A 159 17.76 -4.55 11.81
C CYS A 159 17.15 -5.30 10.64
N TYR A 160 16.17 -4.64 10.01
CA TYR A 160 15.56 -5.07 8.78
C TYR A 160 15.52 -3.91 7.79
N TYR A 161 15.66 -4.24 6.52
CA TYR A 161 15.62 -3.32 5.40
C TYR A 161 14.41 -3.61 4.54
N LEU A 162 13.72 -2.56 4.12
CA LEU A 162 12.57 -2.65 3.23
C LEU A 162 13.00 -2.30 1.81
N ILE A 163 12.81 -3.23 0.88
CA ILE A 163 13.27 -3.14 -0.51
C ILE A 163 12.11 -3.47 -1.44
N LYS A 164 12.05 -2.81 -2.60
CA LYS A 164 11.04 -3.07 -3.63
C LYS A 164 11.50 -4.22 -4.53
N PHE A 165 10.58 -5.10 -4.93
CA PHE A 165 10.82 -6.05 -6.00
C PHE A 165 10.82 -5.36 -7.38
N GLU A 166 11.50 -5.98 -8.34
CA GLU A 166 11.37 -5.66 -9.76
C GLU A 166 9.93 -5.91 -10.25
N GLU A 167 9.54 -5.19 -11.30
CA GLU A 167 8.21 -5.36 -11.87
C GLU A 167 8.11 -6.68 -12.62
N THR A 168 7.10 -7.47 -12.28
CA THR A 168 6.82 -8.76 -12.91
C THR A 168 5.71 -8.71 -13.93
N ASN A 169 5.85 -9.56 -14.94
CA ASN A 169 4.73 -9.92 -15.80
C ASN A 169 3.64 -10.59 -14.96
N PHE A 170 2.42 -10.13 -15.17
CA PHE A 170 1.25 -10.67 -14.48
C PHE A 170 0.83 -12.01 -15.06
N GLU A 171 0.47 -12.91 -14.17
CA GLU A 171 -0.07 -14.23 -14.47
C GLU A 171 -1.07 -14.62 -13.39
N ILE A 172 -2.23 -15.14 -13.79
CA ILE A 172 -3.26 -15.62 -12.86
C ILE A 172 -2.72 -16.83 -12.10
N GLY A 173 -2.99 -16.87 -10.80
CA GLY A 173 -2.55 -17.93 -9.89
C GLY A 173 -1.10 -17.79 -9.42
N LYS A 174 -0.34 -16.86 -9.98
CA LYS A 174 1.06 -16.62 -9.60
C LYS A 174 1.18 -15.55 -8.52
N ASP A 175 2.11 -15.77 -7.61
CA ASP A 175 2.51 -14.80 -6.60
C ASP A 175 3.28 -13.64 -7.25
N ILE A 176 2.84 -12.41 -6.98
CA ILE A 176 3.49 -11.18 -7.41
C ILE A 176 4.05 -10.47 -6.19
N PRO A 177 5.37 -10.60 -5.94
CA PRO A 177 6.01 -9.97 -4.80
C PRO A 177 6.12 -8.46 -5.02
N LEU A 178 5.95 -7.68 -3.94
CA LEU A 178 5.98 -6.21 -3.99
C LEU A 178 7.09 -5.62 -3.15
N LEU A 179 7.17 -6.06 -1.89
CA LEU A 179 8.11 -5.54 -0.91
C LEU A 179 8.80 -6.71 -0.19
N LEU A 180 10.12 -6.63 -0.11
CA LEU A 180 10.98 -7.48 0.69
C LEU A 180 11.29 -6.75 2.00
N PHE A 181 11.10 -7.43 3.13
CA PHE A 181 11.54 -6.96 4.45
C PHE A 181 12.58 -7.93 4.98
N ASN A 182 13.86 -7.60 4.78
CA ASN A 182 14.98 -8.53 4.94
C ASN A 182 15.85 -8.16 6.14
N ALA A 183 16.30 -9.16 6.91
CA ALA A 183 17.29 -8.95 7.96
C ALA A 183 18.63 -8.46 7.38
N GLY A 184 19.25 -7.50 8.06
CA GLY A 184 20.59 -7.01 7.71
C GLY A 184 21.72 -7.97 8.05
N TRP A 185 22.87 -7.76 7.42
CA TRP A 185 24.12 -8.44 7.80
C TRP A 185 25.13 -7.44 8.34
N GLU A 186 25.95 -7.90 9.28
CA GLU A 186 27.16 -7.20 9.70
C GLU A 186 28.28 -7.44 8.69
N ILE A 187 28.81 -6.35 8.15
CA ILE A 187 30.04 -6.37 7.35
C ILE A 187 31.12 -5.59 8.10
N ASN A 188 32.37 -6.03 7.95
CA ASN A 188 33.50 -5.24 8.41
C ASN A 188 33.87 -4.24 7.30
N PHE A 189 33.63 -2.96 7.56
CA PHE A 189 34.00 -1.85 6.68
C PHE A 189 35.04 -1.00 7.42
N GLU A 190 36.27 -0.97 6.91
CA GLU A 190 37.39 -0.19 7.47
C GLU A 190 37.69 -0.47 8.96
N GLY A 191 37.44 -1.69 9.44
CA GLY A 191 37.66 -2.07 10.83
C GLY A 191 36.44 -1.87 11.74
N GLU A 192 35.36 -1.27 11.23
CA GLU A 192 34.10 -1.11 11.93
C GLU A 192 33.05 -2.11 11.43
N LEU A 193 32.27 -2.67 12.35
CA LEU A 193 31.12 -3.51 12.00
C LEU A 193 29.96 -2.61 11.63
N VAL A 194 29.65 -2.56 10.34
CA VAL A 194 28.51 -1.80 9.80
C VAL A 194 27.45 -2.80 9.36
N ARG A 195 26.20 -2.54 9.73
CA ARG A 195 25.06 -3.31 9.23
C ARG A 195 24.51 -2.67 7.98
N GLN A 196 24.41 -3.45 6.92
CA GLN A 196 23.83 -2.98 5.67
C GLN A 196 23.15 -4.13 4.93
N TYR A 197 22.19 -3.78 4.08
CA TYR A 197 21.74 -4.68 3.05
C TYR A 197 22.74 -4.65 1.88
N CYS A 198 23.27 -5.81 1.49
CA CYS A 198 24.32 -5.92 0.46
C CYS A 198 23.81 -6.43 -0.90
N GLY A 199 22.50 -6.44 -1.14
CA GLY A 199 21.93 -6.93 -2.41
C GLY A 199 21.57 -5.81 -3.39
N PRO A 200 20.90 -6.14 -4.50
CA PRO A 200 20.56 -5.18 -5.53
C PRO A 200 19.51 -4.16 -5.04
N ASN A 201 19.43 -3.01 -5.72
CA ASN A 201 18.43 -1.98 -5.40
C ASN A 201 16.99 -2.46 -5.61
N PHE A 202 16.81 -3.44 -6.50
CA PHE A 202 15.54 -4.12 -6.76
C PHE A 202 15.79 -5.61 -6.82
N ILE A 203 14.87 -6.39 -6.25
CA ILE A 203 15.00 -7.83 -6.14
C ILE A 203 14.24 -8.52 -7.26
N PRO A 204 14.85 -9.50 -7.96
CA PRO A 204 14.14 -10.35 -8.91
C PRO A 204 12.93 -11.02 -8.26
N ALA A 205 11.80 -11.01 -8.95
CA ALA A 205 10.54 -11.52 -8.40
C ALA A 205 10.46 -13.04 -8.30
N ASP A 206 11.33 -13.77 -9.00
CA ASP A 206 11.47 -15.22 -8.86
C ASP A 206 12.26 -15.63 -7.61
N LEU A 207 12.74 -14.64 -6.83
CA LEU A 207 13.56 -14.82 -5.65
C LEU A 207 14.91 -15.50 -5.95
N ASP A 208 15.31 -15.57 -7.22
CA ASP A 208 16.55 -16.21 -7.65
C ASP A 208 17.73 -15.25 -7.57
N ASP A 209 17.99 -14.75 -6.36
CA ASP A 209 19.08 -13.82 -6.08
C ASP A 209 19.97 -14.33 -4.95
N ASP A 210 21.29 -14.25 -5.15
CA ASP A 210 22.26 -14.76 -4.19
C ASP A 210 22.18 -14.04 -2.84
N SER A 211 21.73 -12.77 -2.80
CA SER A 211 21.55 -12.07 -1.53
C SER A 211 20.39 -12.65 -0.71
N LEU A 212 19.34 -13.18 -1.34
CA LEU A 212 18.26 -13.85 -0.63
C LEU A 212 18.67 -15.22 -0.12
N ARG A 213 19.49 -15.94 -0.88
CA ARG A 213 20.04 -17.26 -0.48
C ARG A 213 20.94 -17.16 0.74
N GLN A 214 21.66 -16.05 0.86
CA GLN A 214 22.53 -15.73 1.99
C GLN A 214 21.77 -15.10 3.16
N SER A 215 20.51 -14.72 2.97
CA SER A 215 19.71 -14.14 4.06
C SER A 215 19.26 -15.23 5.02
N ASP A 216 19.54 -14.99 6.30
CA ASP A 216 19.06 -15.85 7.38
C ASP A 216 17.53 -15.77 7.50
N HIS A 217 16.93 -14.59 7.26
CA HIS A 217 15.49 -14.39 7.45
C HIS A 217 14.95 -13.18 6.70
N PHE A 218 13.80 -13.34 6.06
CA PHE A 218 13.09 -12.24 5.41
C PHE A 218 11.60 -12.51 5.27
N PHE A 219 10.84 -11.43 5.04
CA PHE A 219 9.44 -11.48 4.66
C PHE A 219 9.23 -10.92 3.27
N VAL A 220 8.24 -11.47 2.56
CA VAL A 220 7.75 -10.96 1.28
C VAL A 220 6.29 -10.56 1.46
N PHE A 221 5.98 -9.30 1.20
CA PHE A 221 4.61 -8.83 1.03
C PHE A 221 4.29 -8.75 -0.46
N GLY A 222 3.18 -9.34 -0.87
CA GLY A 222 2.78 -9.38 -2.27
C GLY A 222 1.29 -9.59 -2.46
N TYR A 223 0.91 -9.83 -3.70
CA TYR A 223 -0.45 -10.21 -4.04
C TYR A 223 -0.49 -11.35 -5.06
N ARG A 224 -1.58 -12.10 -5.09
CA ARG A 224 -1.91 -13.06 -6.14
C ARG A 224 -3.35 -12.85 -6.58
N VAL A 225 -3.63 -13.14 -7.84
CA VAL A 225 -4.98 -13.08 -8.41
C VAL A 225 -5.40 -14.50 -8.76
N VAL A 226 -6.47 -14.98 -8.17
CA VAL A 226 -6.98 -16.34 -8.40
C VAL A 226 -8.32 -16.29 -9.10
N ASP A 227 -8.51 -17.25 -10.00
CA ASP A 227 -9.77 -17.47 -10.73
C ASP A 227 -10.68 -18.37 -9.89
N GLU A 228 -11.10 -17.86 -8.73
CA GLU A 228 -12.13 -18.46 -7.90
C GLU A 228 -13.39 -17.60 -7.98
N GLU A 229 -14.52 -18.20 -8.34
CA GLU A 229 -15.81 -17.53 -8.23
C GLU A 229 -16.06 -17.20 -6.75
N PHE A 230 -16.02 -15.91 -6.40
CA PHE A 230 -16.33 -15.37 -5.06
C PHE A 230 -17.77 -15.71 -4.59
N TYR A 231 -18.56 -16.42 -5.40
CA TYR A 231 -19.89 -16.93 -5.12
C TYR A 231 -19.93 -18.46 -4.92
N ARG A 232 -19.16 -18.99 -3.96
CA ARG A 232 -19.66 -20.08 -3.12
C ARG A 232 -20.01 -19.52 -1.75
N ARG A 233 -21.24 -18.99 -1.67
CA ARG A 233 -21.94 -18.75 -0.40
C ARG A 233 -22.19 -20.10 0.27
N ASP A 234 -21.63 -20.29 1.46
CA ASP A 234 -22.30 -21.03 2.52
C ASP A 234 -23.30 -20.10 3.23
#